data_AF-A0A9P7YAA2-F1
#
_entry.id   AF-A0A9P7YAA2-F1
#
_cell.length_a   1.000
_cell.length_b   1.000
_cell.length_c   1.000
_cell.angle_alpha   90.00
_cell.angle_beta   90.00
_cell.angle_gamma   90.00
#
_symmetry.space_group_name_H-M   'P 1'
#
loop_
_entity.id
_entity.type
_entity.pdbx_description
1 polymer ?
#
loop_
_entity_poly.entity_id
_entity_poly.type
_entity_poly.pdbx_seq_one_letter_code
_entity_poly.pdbx_strand_id
1 'polypeptide(L)'
;MSDEQESLVPPPRTSIWKTRNLWLAVLRMSQLLVGFTAVCLAGFTAHVFLGDWFHTFTFTLFTFIWTIGFLAYVYITLIWFPKLYSYWAHLGLEIVTLIFWLASFSLLIWECQTWDGAQIALVDTLEPEYVAAINSLPKQDAAIAALRAATALTCVNWILFGGTLIVSGR
;
A
#
# COMPACT_ATOMS: atom_id res chain seq x y z
N MET A 1 32.92 -8.76 44.09
CA MET A 1 32.15 -7.48 44.17
C MET A 1 32.60 -6.54 43.05
N SER A 2 32.77 -7.05 41.83
CA SER A 2 33.30 -6.35 40.65
C SER A 2 32.42 -6.48 39.41
N ASP A 3 31.48 -7.43 39.41
CA ASP A 3 30.78 -7.83 38.17
C ASP A 3 29.44 -7.10 37.98
N GLU A 4 28.97 -6.34 38.98
CA GLU A 4 27.69 -5.62 38.91
C GLU A 4 27.81 -4.19 38.35
N GLN A 5 29.02 -3.61 38.28
CA GLN A 5 29.19 -2.22 37.83
C GLN A 5 29.34 -2.06 36.30
N GLU A 6 29.61 -3.13 35.55
CA GLU A 6 29.78 -3.04 34.09
C GLU A 6 28.43 -2.99 33.34
N SER A 7 27.31 -3.33 33.99
CA SER A 7 25.97 -3.29 33.36
C SER A 7 25.33 -1.90 33.30
N LEU A 8 25.95 -0.89 33.94
CA LEU A 8 25.40 0.47 34.06
C LEU A 8 25.89 1.45 32.99
N VAL A 9 26.75 1.02 32.06
CA VAL A 9 27.17 1.87 30.94
C VAL A 9 26.07 1.83 29.87
N PRO A 10 25.29 2.92 29.68
CA PRO A 10 24.28 2.94 28.64
C PRO A 10 24.95 2.71 27.28
N PRO A 11 24.35 1.91 26.39
CA PRO A 11 24.95 1.61 25.10
C PRO A 11 25.27 2.93 24.37
N PRO A 12 26.41 3.00 23.67
CA PRO A 12 26.86 4.22 23.02
C PRO A 12 25.75 4.77 22.13
N ARG A 13 25.43 6.06 22.31
CA ARG A 13 24.28 6.76 21.70
C ARG A 13 24.14 6.45 20.20
N THR A 14 25.24 6.22 19.50
CA THR A 14 25.32 5.89 18.07
C THR A 14 24.68 4.56 17.65
N SER A 15 24.56 3.55 18.53
CA SER A 15 23.99 2.24 18.16
C SER A 15 22.47 2.30 17.94
N ILE A 16 21.78 3.08 18.79
CA ILE A 16 20.32 3.25 18.74
C ILE A 16 19.87 3.90 17.43
N TRP A 17 20.62 4.90 16.94
CA TRP A 17 20.34 5.58 15.67
C TRP A 17 20.54 4.66 14.46
N LYS A 18 21.55 3.77 14.50
CA LYS A 18 21.83 2.83 13.42
C LYS A 18 20.71 1.79 13.28
N THR A 19 20.24 1.24 14.39
CA THR A 19 19.13 0.29 14.43
C THR A 19 17.82 0.92 13.99
N ARG A 20 17.53 2.16 14.41
CA ARG A 20 16.31 2.89 14.01
C ARG A 20 16.26 3.15 12.50
N ASN A 21 17.39 3.53 11.90
CA ASN A 21 17.46 3.77 10.46
C ASN A 21 17.30 2.47 9.65
N LEU A 22 17.81 1.34 10.15
CA LEU A 22 17.64 0.03 9.52
C LEU A 22 16.17 -0.40 9.54
N TRP A 23 15.47 -0.29 10.67
CA TRP A 23 14.05 -0.62 10.78
C TRP A 23 13.18 0.22 9.85
N LEU A 24 13.47 1.52 9.74
CA LEU A 24 12.75 2.40 8.81
C LEU A 24 12.97 2.01 7.35
N ALA A 25 14.19 1.62 6.97
CA ALA A 25 14.47 1.14 5.62
C ALA A 25 13.70 -0.16 5.31
N VAL A 26 13.70 -1.12 6.25
CA VAL A 26 12.93 -2.38 6.10
C VAL A 26 11.44 -2.08 5.95
N LEU A 27 10.85 -1.24 6.80
CA LEU A 27 9.44 -0.85 6.70
C LEU A 27 9.11 -0.22 5.34
N ARG A 28 9.98 0.66 4.82
CA ARG A 28 9.79 1.30 3.50
C ARG A 28 9.87 0.31 2.34
N MET A 29 10.75 -0.70 2.44
CA MET A 29 10.80 -1.78 1.46
C MET A 29 9.56 -2.66 1.53
N SER A 30 9.04 -2.94 2.73
CA SER A 30 7.77 -3.65 2.90
C SER A 30 6.60 -2.88 2.32
N GLN A 31 6.52 -1.55 2.52
CA GLN A 31 5.51 -0.69 1.90
C GLN A 31 5.53 -0.78 0.37
N LEU A 32 6.73 -0.80 -0.22
CA LEU A 32 6.88 -0.93 -1.67
C LEU A 32 6.42 -2.31 -2.16
N LEU A 33 6.77 -3.38 -1.46
CA LEU A 33 6.37 -4.75 -1.83
C LEU A 33 4.85 -4.95 -1.72
N VAL A 34 4.24 -4.45 -0.64
CA VAL A 34 2.78 -4.48 -0.43
C VAL A 34 2.09 -3.66 -1.53
N GLY A 35 2.58 -2.45 -1.81
CA GLY A 35 2.03 -1.59 -2.86
C GLY A 35 2.14 -2.22 -4.25
N PHE A 36 3.28 -2.84 -4.57
CA PHE A 36 3.47 -3.55 -5.83
C PHE A 36 2.49 -4.71 -5.99
N THR A 37 2.33 -5.51 -4.95
CA THR A 37 1.38 -6.64 -4.93
C THR A 37 -0.06 -6.15 -5.13
N ALA A 38 -0.44 -5.05 -4.46
CA ALA A 38 -1.75 -4.44 -4.62
C ALA A 38 -2.00 -4.00 -6.08
N VAL A 39 -1.03 -3.36 -6.73
CA VAL A 39 -1.13 -2.96 -8.14
C VAL A 39 -1.23 -4.15 -9.08
N CYS A 40 -0.46 -5.22 -8.86
CA CYS A 40 -0.54 -6.42 -9.69
C CYS A 40 -1.92 -7.08 -9.61
N LEU A 41 -2.50 -7.16 -8.41
CA LEU A 41 -3.84 -7.71 -8.21
C LEU A 41 -4.91 -6.80 -8.82
N ALA A 42 -4.83 -5.48 -8.60
CA ALA A 42 -5.73 -4.52 -9.22
C ALA A 42 -5.65 -4.56 -10.76
N GLY A 43 -4.45 -4.69 -11.32
CA GLY A 43 -4.24 -4.82 -12.76
C GLY A 43 -4.78 -6.15 -13.33
N PHE A 44 -4.66 -7.24 -12.59
CA PHE A 44 -5.28 -8.52 -12.96
C PHE A 44 -6.81 -8.42 -13.00
N THR A 45 -7.42 -7.81 -11.98
CA THR A 45 -8.86 -7.55 -11.96
C THR A 45 -9.29 -6.67 -13.14
N ALA A 46 -8.58 -5.58 -13.41
CA ALA A 46 -8.88 -4.69 -14.54
C ALA A 46 -8.82 -5.42 -15.89
N HIS A 47 -7.87 -6.34 -16.06
CA HIS A 47 -7.76 -7.16 -17.27
C HIS A 47 -8.96 -8.11 -17.46
N VAL A 48 -9.41 -8.77 -16.40
CA VAL A 48 -10.55 -9.70 -16.46
C VAL A 48 -11.86 -8.97 -16.72
N PHE A 49 -12.06 -7.80 -16.13
CA PHE A 49 -13.28 -7.00 -16.31
C PHE A 49 -13.22 -6.01 -17.50
N LEU A 50 -12.26 -6.17 -18.39
CA LEU A 50 -12.15 -5.40 -19.66
C LEU A 50 -12.01 -3.87 -19.49
N GLY A 51 -11.56 -3.39 -18.34
CA GLY A 51 -10.97 -2.06 -18.20
C GLY A 51 -11.89 -0.84 -18.28
N ASP A 52 -13.22 -0.98 -18.26
CA ASP A 52 -14.14 0.18 -18.35
C ASP A 52 -14.05 1.09 -17.10
N TRP A 53 -13.59 0.55 -15.97
CA TRP A 53 -13.40 1.24 -14.68
C TRP A 53 -12.00 1.87 -14.54
N PHE A 54 -11.56 2.56 -15.59
CA PHE A 54 -10.18 3.05 -15.70
C PHE A 54 -9.77 3.96 -14.54
N HIS A 55 -10.71 4.69 -13.94
CA HIS A 55 -10.43 5.66 -12.87
C HIS A 55 -9.97 5.00 -11.56
N THR A 56 -10.59 3.89 -11.15
CA THR A 56 -10.31 3.20 -9.88
C THR A 56 -8.96 2.49 -9.92
N PHE A 57 -8.74 1.67 -10.94
CA PHE A 57 -7.53 0.86 -11.06
C PHE A 57 -6.29 1.70 -11.41
N THR A 58 -6.44 2.70 -12.29
CA THR A 58 -5.32 3.57 -12.68
C THR A 58 -4.86 4.45 -11.53
N PHE A 59 -5.75 4.87 -10.63
CA PHE A 59 -5.34 5.65 -9.46
C PHE A 59 -4.42 4.86 -8.52
N THR A 60 -4.66 3.56 -8.36
CA THR A 60 -3.80 2.67 -7.57
C THR A 60 -2.41 2.52 -8.22
N LEU A 61 -2.34 2.40 -9.55
CA LEU A 61 -1.08 2.40 -10.30
C LEU A 61 -0.34 3.74 -10.16
N PHE A 62 -1.05 4.86 -10.31
CA PHE A 62 -0.50 6.20 -10.12
C PHE A 62 0.10 6.37 -8.72
N THR A 63 -0.62 5.93 -7.69
CA THR A 63 -0.18 6.01 -6.29
C THR A 63 1.10 5.19 -6.05
N PHE A 64 1.22 4.03 -6.70
CA PHE A 64 2.44 3.23 -6.63
C PHE A 64 3.63 3.89 -7.34
N ILE A 65 3.43 4.45 -8.55
CA ILE A 65 4.47 5.21 -9.26
C ILE A 65 4.91 6.42 -8.43
N TRP A 66 3.96 7.14 -7.84
CA TRP A 66 4.24 8.23 -6.91
C TRP A 66 5.07 7.76 -5.72
N THR A 67 4.74 6.60 -5.13
CA THR A 67 5.47 6.01 -4.01
C THR A 67 6.92 5.69 -4.38
N ILE A 68 7.16 5.16 -5.60
CA ILE A 68 8.52 4.97 -6.12
C ILE A 68 9.26 6.31 -6.21
N GLY A 69 8.62 7.36 -6.76
CA GLY A 69 9.21 8.69 -6.84
C GLY A 69 9.56 9.28 -5.48
N PHE A 70 8.67 9.14 -4.50
CA PHE A 70 8.90 9.54 -3.11
C PHE A 70 10.09 8.80 -2.50
N LEU A 71 10.14 7.47 -2.62
CA LEU A 71 11.27 6.69 -2.09
C LEU A 71 12.58 7.03 -2.80
N ALA A 72 12.55 7.24 -4.13
CA ALA A 72 13.71 7.70 -4.88
C ALA A 72 14.23 9.04 -4.35
N TYR A 73 13.34 10.01 -4.07
CA TYR A 73 13.72 11.27 -3.42
C TYR A 73 14.43 11.02 -2.08
N VAL A 74 13.86 10.19 -1.19
CA VAL A 74 14.44 9.91 0.12
C VAL A 74 15.81 9.24 0.02
N TYR A 75 15.96 8.21 -0.82
CA TYR A 75 17.23 7.48 -0.94
C TYR A 75 18.32 8.28 -1.68
N ILE A 76 17.97 8.98 -2.77
CA ILE A 76 18.94 9.76 -3.56
C ILE A 76 19.47 10.94 -2.75
N THR A 77 18.59 11.67 -2.05
CA THR A 77 19.02 12.83 -1.25
C THR A 77 19.90 12.43 -0.07
N LEU A 78 19.68 11.25 0.54
CA LEU A 78 20.53 10.77 1.63
C LEU A 78 21.93 10.32 1.16
N ILE A 79 22.03 9.70 -0.02
CA ILE A 79 23.29 9.11 -0.50
C ILE A 79 24.13 10.12 -1.29
N TRP A 80 23.52 10.86 -2.21
CA TRP A 80 24.24 11.67 -3.20
C TRP A 80 24.30 13.15 -2.84
N PHE A 81 23.22 13.69 -2.26
CA PHE A 81 23.09 15.13 -2.01
C PHE A 81 22.48 15.43 -0.64
N PRO A 82 23.17 15.16 0.47
CA PRO A 82 22.63 15.36 1.82
C PRO A 82 22.25 16.82 2.09
N LYS A 83 22.86 17.78 1.37
CA LYS A 83 22.53 19.21 1.46
C LYS A 83 21.16 19.56 0.84
N LEU A 84 20.62 18.72 -0.06
CA LEU A 84 19.30 18.88 -0.68
C LEU A 84 18.18 18.22 0.13
N TYR A 85 18.51 17.42 1.14
CA TYR A 85 17.51 16.79 2.00
C TYR A 85 16.79 17.86 2.83
N SER A 86 15.49 18.00 2.60
CA SER A 86 14.64 18.90 3.37
C SER A 86 13.65 18.09 4.19
N TYR A 87 13.73 18.24 5.52
CA TYR A 87 12.83 17.55 6.44
C TYR A 87 11.35 17.88 6.18
N TRP A 88 11.05 19.15 5.92
CA TRP A 88 9.69 19.59 5.61
C TRP A 88 9.17 19.02 4.29
N ALA A 89 10.05 18.85 3.29
CA ALA A 89 9.68 18.22 2.03
C ALA A 89 9.43 16.71 2.19
N HIS A 90 10.26 16.01 2.97
CA HIS A 90 10.01 14.61 3.31
C HIS A 90 8.64 14.46 3.98
N LEU A 91 8.39 15.21 5.05
CA LEU A 91 7.13 15.14 5.80
C LEU A 91 5.93 15.44 4.89
N GLY A 92 6.03 16.47 4.05
CA GLY A 92 4.98 16.81 3.09
C GLY A 92 4.71 15.69 2.08
N LEU A 93 5.76 15.11 1.49
CA LEU A 93 5.63 13.99 0.55
C LEU A 93 5.07 12.73 1.20
N GLU A 94 5.41 12.47 2.46
CA GLU A 94 4.89 11.34 3.22
C GLU A 94 3.39 11.51 3.52
N ILE A 95 2.94 12.72 3.89
CA ILE A 95 1.51 13.04 4.07
C ILE A 95 0.74 12.88 2.75
N VAL A 96 1.29 13.38 1.63
CA VAL A 96 0.64 13.22 0.31
C VAL A 96 0.52 11.74 -0.07
N THR A 97 1.58 10.96 0.19
CA THR A 97 1.58 9.51 -0.06
C THR A 97 0.53 8.79 0.79
N LEU A 98 0.37 9.18 2.06
CA LEU A 98 -0.69 8.67 2.93
C LEU A 98 -2.09 8.94 2.34
N ILE A 99 -2.34 10.17 1.87
CA ILE A 99 -3.62 10.56 1.26
C ILE A 99 -3.90 9.74 -0.01
N PHE A 100 -2.87 9.51 -0.84
CA PHE A 100 -3.03 8.71 -2.06
C PHE A 100 -3.31 7.24 -1.77
N TRP A 101 -2.67 6.62 -0.77
CA TRP A 101 -3.01 5.25 -0.37
C TRP A 101 -4.41 5.16 0.24
N LEU A 102 -4.84 6.17 1.00
CA LEU A 102 -6.22 6.25 1.50
C LEU A 102 -7.24 6.35 0.35
N ALA A 103 -6.98 7.22 -0.63
CA ALA A 103 -7.85 7.37 -1.79
C ALA A 103 -7.89 6.09 -2.65
N SER A 104 -6.75 5.41 -2.82
CA SER A 104 -6.68 4.12 -3.53
C SER A 104 -7.51 3.05 -2.81
N PHE A 105 -7.42 2.98 -1.48
CA PHE A 105 -8.23 2.09 -0.66
C PHE A 105 -9.72 2.38 -0.81
N SER A 106 -10.14 3.64 -0.67
CA SER A 106 -11.54 4.05 -0.80
C SER A 106 -12.12 3.71 -2.17
N LEU A 107 -11.36 3.94 -3.25
CA LEU A 107 -11.79 3.60 -4.61
C LEU A 107 -11.95 2.08 -4.78
N LEU A 108 -10.99 1.27 -4.32
CA LEU A 108 -11.08 -0.18 -4.45
C LEU A 108 -12.20 -0.80 -3.58
N ILE A 109 -12.53 -0.20 -2.43
CA ILE A 109 -13.72 -0.59 -1.66
C ILE A 109 -14.99 -0.33 -2.47
N TRP A 110 -15.11 0.85 -3.07
CA TRP A 110 -16.27 1.20 -3.86
C TRP A 110 -16.48 0.20 -5.01
N GLU A 111 -15.39 -0.20 -5.66
CA GLU A 111 -15.42 -1.24 -6.68
C GLU A 111 -15.92 -2.58 -6.11
N CYS A 112 -15.40 -3.02 -4.96
CA CYS A 112 -15.90 -4.23 -4.29
C CYS A 112 -17.40 -4.18 -4.03
N GLN A 113 -17.91 -3.06 -3.52
CA GLN A 113 -19.33 -2.87 -3.22
C GLN A 113 -20.19 -2.95 -4.48
N THR A 114 -19.72 -2.40 -5.60
CA THR A 114 -20.41 -2.47 -6.89
C THR A 114 -20.54 -3.90 -7.38
N TRP A 115 -19.46 -4.70 -7.29
CA TRP A 115 -19.49 -6.11 -7.68
C TRP A 115 -20.36 -6.97 -6.76
N ASP A 116 -20.31 -6.73 -5.45
CA ASP A 116 -21.18 -7.43 -4.48
C ASP A 116 -22.66 -7.09 -4.74
N GLY A 117 -22.98 -5.82 -5.00
CA GLY A 117 -24.34 -5.40 -5.34
C GLY A 117 -24.85 -5.99 -6.65
N ALA A 118 -24.00 -6.06 -7.68
CA ALA A 118 -24.34 -6.68 -8.96
C ALA A 118 -24.63 -8.18 -8.80
N GLN A 119 -23.85 -8.89 -7.98
CA GLN A 119 -24.07 -10.31 -7.70
C GLN A 119 -25.41 -10.57 -6.99
N ILE A 120 -25.78 -9.72 -6.02
CA ILE A 120 -27.07 -9.82 -5.33
C ILE A 120 -28.22 -9.60 -6.30
N ALA A 121 -28.17 -8.52 -7.10
CA ALA A 121 -29.20 -8.23 -8.08
C ALA A 121 -29.39 -9.36 -9.11
N LEU A 122 -28.30 -10.01 -9.53
CA LEU A 122 -28.34 -11.14 -10.44
C LEU A 122 -29.10 -12.34 -9.85
N VAL A 123 -28.80 -12.68 -8.60
CA VAL A 123 -29.43 -13.81 -7.88
C VAL A 123 -30.91 -13.53 -7.61
N ASP A 124 -31.28 -12.28 -7.33
CA ASP A 124 -32.66 -11.90 -7.02
C ASP A 124 -33.55 -11.82 -8.28
N THR A 125 -32.97 -11.60 -9.47
CA THR A 125 -33.73 -11.31 -10.69
C THR A 125 -33.77 -12.44 -11.71
N LEU A 126 -32.76 -13.31 -11.74
CA LEU A 126 -32.63 -14.34 -12.77
C LEU A 126 -32.87 -15.74 -12.22
N GLU A 127 -33.33 -16.64 -13.09
CA GLU A 127 -33.40 -18.06 -12.75
C GLU A 127 -31.97 -18.62 -12.50
N PRO A 128 -31.82 -19.63 -11.63
CA PRO A 128 -30.52 -20.14 -11.22
C PRO A 128 -29.62 -20.63 -12.37
N GLU A 129 -30.21 -21.10 -13.47
CA GLU A 129 -29.46 -21.57 -14.64
C GLU A 129 -28.69 -20.43 -15.33
N TYR A 130 -29.33 -19.26 -15.48
CA TYR A 130 -28.68 -18.07 -16.06
C TYR A 130 -27.62 -17.48 -15.13
N VAL A 131 -27.86 -17.52 -13.81
CA VAL A 131 -26.87 -17.13 -12.79
C VAL A 131 -25.63 -18.00 -12.89
N ALA A 132 -25.81 -19.33 -13.01
CA ALA A 132 -24.70 -20.27 -13.15
C ALA A 132 -23.92 -20.04 -14.45
N ALA A 133 -24.61 -19.77 -15.56
CA ALA A 133 -23.97 -19.46 -16.83
C ALA A 133 -23.12 -18.18 -16.76
N ILE A 134 -23.61 -17.12 -16.12
CA ILE A 134 -22.88 -15.86 -15.97
C ILE A 134 -21.68 -16.01 -15.04
N ASN A 135 -21.85 -16.68 -13.90
CA ASN A 135 -20.74 -16.95 -12.97
C ASN A 135 -19.71 -17.95 -13.52
N SER A 136 -20.05 -18.70 -14.58
CA SER A 136 -19.10 -19.60 -15.27
C SER A 136 -18.12 -18.87 -16.18
N LEU A 137 -18.21 -17.54 -16.30
CA LEU A 137 -17.25 -16.75 -17.06
C LEU A 137 -15.83 -16.97 -16.55
N PRO A 138 -14.86 -17.15 -17.45
CA PRO A 138 -13.51 -17.54 -17.07
C PRO A 138 -12.86 -16.48 -16.18
N LYS A 139 -12.33 -16.92 -15.03
CA LYS A 139 -11.53 -16.15 -14.06
C LYS A 139 -12.29 -15.06 -13.27
N GLN A 140 -13.62 -15.01 -13.35
CA GLN A 140 -14.42 -14.01 -12.63
C GLN A 140 -14.21 -14.10 -11.10
N ASP A 141 -14.34 -15.29 -10.51
CA ASP A 141 -14.15 -15.49 -9.07
C ASP A 141 -12.74 -15.10 -8.60
N ALA A 142 -11.73 -15.46 -9.40
CA ALA A 142 -10.34 -15.11 -9.14
C ALA A 142 -10.13 -13.59 -9.19
N ALA A 143 -10.79 -12.88 -10.10
CA ALA A 143 -10.70 -11.43 -10.23
C ALA A 143 -11.37 -10.70 -9.05
N ILE A 144 -12.52 -11.21 -8.57
CA ILE A 144 -13.19 -10.68 -7.37
C ILE A 144 -12.32 -10.92 -6.13
N ALA A 145 -11.75 -12.12 -5.98
CA ALA A 145 -10.84 -12.42 -4.88
C ALA A 145 -9.58 -11.54 -4.93
N ALA A 146 -9.00 -11.33 -6.11
CA ALA A 146 -7.86 -10.45 -6.32
C ALA A 146 -8.20 -9.00 -5.98
N LEU A 147 -9.38 -8.51 -6.36
CA LEU A 147 -9.86 -7.17 -6.03
C LEU A 147 -9.94 -6.96 -4.52
N ARG A 148 -10.60 -7.88 -3.81
CA ARG A 148 -10.72 -7.82 -2.34
C ARG A 148 -9.34 -7.89 -1.66
N ALA A 149 -8.44 -8.73 -2.16
CA ALA A 149 -7.07 -8.80 -1.67
C ALA A 149 -6.30 -7.51 -1.95
N ALA A 150 -6.44 -6.89 -3.13
CA ALA A 150 -5.85 -5.59 -3.44
C ALA A 150 -6.34 -4.51 -2.47
N THR A 151 -7.65 -4.46 -2.21
CA THR A 151 -8.27 -3.55 -1.23
C THR A 151 -7.70 -3.73 0.18
N ALA A 152 -7.50 -4.97 0.63
CA ALA A 152 -6.88 -5.24 1.91
C ALA A 152 -5.42 -4.75 1.95
N LEU A 153 -4.66 -4.99 0.88
CA LEU A 153 -3.27 -4.57 0.80
C LEU A 153 -3.11 -3.05 0.73
N THR A 154 -3.99 -2.31 0.05
CA THR A 154 -3.96 -0.84 0.04
C THR A 154 -4.27 -0.27 1.42
N CYS A 155 -5.20 -0.87 2.18
CA CYS A 155 -5.45 -0.53 3.58
C CYS A 155 -4.22 -0.77 4.46
N VAL A 156 -3.59 -1.95 4.34
CA VAL A 156 -2.36 -2.27 5.06
C VAL A 156 -1.28 -1.25 4.72
N ASN A 157 -1.12 -0.89 3.45
CA ASN A 157 -0.11 0.08 3.05
C ASN A 157 -0.39 1.48 3.62
N TRP A 158 -1.65 1.91 3.64
CA TRP A 158 -2.07 3.16 4.29
C TRP A 158 -1.71 3.18 5.78
N ILE A 159 -1.99 2.09 6.51
CA ILE A 159 -1.63 1.96 7.93
C ILE A 159 -0.11 2.01 8.12
N LEU A 160 0.65 1.31 7.27
CA LEU A 160 2.11 1.32 7.32
C LEU A 160 2.66 2.74 7.11
N PHE A 161 2.13 3.50 6.14
CA PHE A 161 2.52 4.90 5.93
C PHE A 161 2.12 5.80 7.10
N GLY A 162 0.97 5.53 7.74
CA GLY A 162 0.56 6.24 8.96
C GLY A 162 1.54 5.99 10.11
N GLY A 163 1.97 4.74 10.27
CA GLY A 163 2.99 4.35 11.24
C GLY A 163 4.34 5.02 10.97
N THR A 164 4.81 5.02 9.72
CA THR A 164 6.09 5.68 9.38
C THR A 164 6.02 7.18 9.57
N LEU A 165 4.89 7.83 9.27
CA LEU A 165 4.71 9.26 9.49
C LEU A 165 4.84 9.63 10.98
N ILE A 166 4.25 8.84 11.89
CA ILE A 166 4.35 9.06 13.34
C ILE A 166 5.80 8.90 13.82
N VAL A 167 6.55 7.95 13.25
CA VAL A 167 7.95 7.74 13.61
C VAL A 167 8.87 8.80 13.02
N SER A 168 8.62 9.22 11.78
CA SER A 168 9.38 10.27 11.08
C SER A 168 9.13 11.67 11.66
N GLY A 169 7.94 11.91 12.24
CA GLY A 169 7.53 13.19 12.80
C GLY A 169 8.05 13.50 14.21
N ARG A 170 8.78 12.58 14.85
CA ARG A 170 9.35 12.72 16.21
C ARG A 170 10.86 12.94 16.17
#